data_AF-A0A8T4E423-F1
#
_entry.id   AF-A0A8T4E423-F1
#
_cell.length_a   1.000
_cell.length_b   1.000
_cell.length_c   1.000
_cell.angle_alpha   90.00
_cell.angle_beta   90.00
_cell.angle_gamma   90.00
#
_symmetry.space_group_name_H-M   'P 1'
#
loop_
_entity.id
_entity.type
_entity.pdbx_description
1 polymer ?
#
loop_
_entity_poly.entity_id
_entity_poly.type
_entity_poly.pdbx_seq_one_letter_code
_entity_poly.pdbx_strand_id
1 'polypeptide(L)' 'MAVYRISELRNMSTAELGKKLEELNLALLEEGEGNPKKNREIRKAIARIKTIQNETKKA' A
#
# COMPACT_ATOMS: atom_id res chain seq x y z
N MET A 1 -1.03 -6.80 12.08
CA MET A 1 -2.19 -5.92 11.89
C MET A 1 -2.12 -5.46 10.45
N ALA A 2 -3.06 -5.80 9.58
CA ALA A 2 -2.96 -5.33 8.19
C ALA A 2 -3.35 -3.84 8.17
N VAL A 3 -2.41 -2.96 7.83
CA VAL A 3 -2.64 -1.50 7.74
C VAL A 3 -3.83 -1.19 6.81
N TYR A 4 -4.07 -2.04 5.81
CA TYR A 4 -5.30 -2.05 5.01
C TYR A 4 -5.76 -3.49 4.73
N ARG A 5 -7.07 -3.73 4.77
CA ARG A 5 -7.69 -4.98 4.28
C ARG A 5 -7.80 -4.95 2.76
N ILE A 6 -7.66 -6.11 2.12
CA ILE A 6 -7.74 -6.21 0.64
C ILE A 6 -9.09 -5.73 0.12
N SER A 7 -10.18 -6.00 0.85
CA SER A 7 -11.53 -5.53 0.50
C SER A 7 -11.63 -4.00 0.46
N GLU A 8 -10.96 -3.31 1.39
CA GLU A 8 -10.95 -1.85 1.44
C GLU A 8 -10.20 -1.28 0.24
N LEU A 9 -9.05 -1.87 -0.10
CA LEU A 9 -8.25 -1.45 -1.26
C LEU A 9 -8.96 -1.71 -2.59
N ARG A 10 -9.74 -2.79 -2.72
CA ARG A 10 -10.48 -3.10 -3.96
C ARG A 10 -11.67 -2.17 -4.21
N ASN A 11 -12.22 -1.57 -3.16
CA ASN A 11 -13.31 -0.62 -3.27
C ASN A 11 -12.83 0.82 -3.52
N MET A 12 -11.52 1.07 -3.46
CA MET A 12 -10.92 2.36 -3.76
C MET A 12 -10.77 2.57 -5.27
N SER A 13 -10.92 3.81 -5.69
CA SER A 13 -10.59 4.23 -7.05
C SER A 13 -9.08 4.14 -7.32
N THR A 14 -8.69 4.05 -8.59
CA THR A 14 -7.27 4.04 -8.99
C THR A 14 -6.51 5.28 -8.50
N ALA A 15 -7.18 6.44 -8.44
CA ALA A 15 -6.61 7.68 -7.94
C ALA A 15 -6.36 7.64 -6.41
N GLU A 16 -7.31 7.10 -5.65
CA GLU A 16 -7.16 6.90 -4.20
C GLU A 16 -6.06 5.90 -3.89
N LEU A 17 -6.01 4.79 -4.63
CA LEU A 17 -4.92 3.81 -4.53
C LEU A 17 -3.55 4.45 -4.83
N GLY A 18 -3.48 5.37 -5.80
CA GLY A 18 -2.28 6.14 -6.10
C GLY A 18 -1.83 7.01 -4.92
N LYS A 19 -2.73 7.84 -4.38
CA LYS A 19 -2.44 8.67 -3.19
C LYS A 19 -1.99 7.82 -2.00
N LYS A 20 -2.67 6.69 -1.77
CA LYS A 20 -2.31 5.75 -0.69
C LYS A 20 -0.93 5.16 -0.86
N LEU A 21 -0.55 4.86 -2.09
CA LEU A 21 0.77 4.32 -2.42
C LEU A 21 1.87 5.36 -2.13
N GLU A 22 1.64 6.63 -2.47
CA GLU A 22 2.57 7.73 -2.15
C GLU A 22 2.73 7.92 -0.65
N GLU A 23 1.63 7.98 0.10
CA GLU A 23 1.63 8.06 1.56
C GLU A 23 2.45 6.94 2.20
N LEU A 24 2.25 5.69 1.74
CA LEU A 24 2.96 4.52 2.28
C LEU A 24 4.45 4.53 1.92
N ASN A 25 4.82 5.03 0.74
CA ASN A 25 6.23 5.18 0.37
C ASN A 25 6.92 6.27 1.18
N LEU A 26 6.25 7.40 1.42
CA LEU A 26 6.75 8.48 2.28
C LEU A 26 6.92 7.97 3.71
N ALA A 27 5.91 7.29 4.26
CA ALA A 27 6.01 6.68 5.58
C ALA A 27 7.21 5.71 5.66
N LEU A 28 7.44 4.89 4.64
CA LEU A 28 8.60 3.97 4.61
C LEU A 28 9.95 4.70 4.59
N LEU A 29 10.02 5.86 3.94
CA LEU A 29 11.18 6.73 3.89
C LEU A 29 11.43 7.43 5.24
N GLU A 30 10.38 7.98 5.85
CA GLU A 30 10.44 8.67 7.14
C GLU A 30 10.74 7.71 8.31
N GLU A 31 10.19 6.50 8.29
CA GLU A 31 10.41 5.53 9.37
C GLU A 31 11.86 4.99 9.42
N GLY A 32 12.62 5.12 8.32
CA GLY A 32 14.02 4.68 8.23
C GLY A 32 14.25 3.25 8.71
N GLU A 33 15.27 3.02 9.55
CA GLU A 33 15.54 1.74 10.23
C GLU A 33 14.71 1.50 11.50
N GLY A 34 13.87 2.47 11.89
CA GLY A 34 13.32 2.56 13.25
C GLY A 34 12.49 1.35 13.71
N ASN A 35 11.60 0.83 12.86
CA ASN A 35 10.79 -0.35 13.22
C ASN A 35 10.64 -1.36 12.06
N PRO A 36 11.44 -2.45 12.06
CA PRO A 36 11.41 -3.47 11.02
C PRO A 36 10.03 -4.14 10.83
N LYS A 37 9.24 -4.29 11.90
CA LYS A 37 7.89 -4.88 11.82
C LYS A 37 6.93 -3.95 11.10
N LYS A 38 6.94 -2.65 11.45
CA LYS A 38 6.12 -1.63 10.78
C LYS A 38 6.51 -1.51 9.30
N ASN A 39 7.81 -1.46 9.01
CA ASN A 39 8.32 -1.41 7.64
C ASN A 39 7.91 -2.65 6.81
N ARG A 40 7.89 -3.84 7.43
CA ARG A 40 7.38 -5.06 6.79
C ARG A 40 5.90 -4.95 6.47
N GLU A 41 5.08 -4.38 7.36
CA GLU A 41 3.65 -4.20 7.12
C GLU A 41 3.38 -3.17 6.02
N ILE A 42 4.09 -2.04 6.01
CA ILE A 42 4.00 -1.02 4.96
C ILE A 42 4.39 -1.61 3.59
N ARG A 43 5.51 -2.35 3.50
CA ARG A 43 5.93 -3.01 2.25
C ARG A 43 4.87 -4.00 1.73
N LYS A 44 4.21 -4.75 2.61
CA LYS A 44 3.11 -5.64 2.23
C LYS A 44 1.90 -4.86 1.72
N ALA A 45 1.57 -3.72 2.33
CA ALA A 45 0.47 -2.87 1.87
C ALA A 45 0.76 -2.30 0.46
N ILE A 46 1.98 -1.80 0.23
CA ILE A 46 2.42 -1.31 -1.09
C ILE A 46 2.30 -2.41 -2.14
N ALA A 47 2.80 -3.63 -1.84
CA ALA A 47 2.72 -4.75 -2.77
C ALA A 47 1.27 -5.08 -3.16
N ARG A 48 0.33 -5.08 -2.19
CA ARG A 48 -1.09 -5.34 -2.45
C ARG A 48 -1.73 -4.27 -3.34
N ILE A 49 -1.44 -2.99 -3.09
CA ILE A 49 -1.93 -1.89 -3.91
C ILE A 49 -1.45 -2.03 -5.36
N LYS A 50 -0.16 -2.31 -5.56
CA LYS A 50 0.40 -2.53 -6.90
C LYS A 50 -0.23 -3.74 -7.59
N THR A 51 -0.49 -4.83 -6.87
CA THR A 51 -1.22 -5.99 -7.42
C THR A 51 -2.61 -5.60 -7.89
N ILE A 52 -3.39 -4.88 -7.07
CA ILE A 52 -4.75 -4.44 -7.44
C ILE A 52 -4.72 -3.49 -8.64
N GLN A 53 -3.79 -2.54 -8.68
CA GLN A 53 -3.61 -1.64 -9.84
C GLN A 53 -3.24 -2.39 -11.12
N ASN A 54 -2.47 -3.47 -11.01
CA ASN A 54 -2.14 -4.32 -12.15
C ASN A 54 -3.33 -5.20 -12.58
N GLU A 55 -4.14 -5.68 -11.64
CA GLU A 55 -5.39 -6.40 -11.92
C GLU A 55 -6.37 -5.49 -12.67
N THR A 56 -6.55 -4.25 -12.22
CA THR A 56 -7.46 -3.28 -12.86
C THR A 56 -6.97 -2.76 -14.21
N LYS A 57 -5.65 -2.73 -14.46
CA LYS A 57 -5.09 -2.42 -15.80
C LYS A 57 -5.24 -3.55 -16.82
N LYS A 58 -5.37 -4.81 -16.35
CA LYS A 58 -5.47 -6.00 -17.21
C LYS A 58 -6.93 -6.41 -17.49
N ALA A 59 -7.88 -5.90 -16.70
CA ALA A 59 -9.31 -6.05 -16.92
C ALA A 59 -9.78 -5.08 -18.01
#